data_AF-Q0FSH1-F1
#
_entry.id   AF-Q0FSH1-F1
#
_cell.length_a   1.000
_cell.length_b   1.000
_cell.length_c   1.000
_cell.angle_alpha   90.00
_cell.angle_beta   90.00
_cell.angle_gamma   90.00
#
_symmetry.space_group_name_H-M   'P 1'
#
loop_
_entity.id
_entity.type
_entity.pdbx_description
1 polymer ?
#
loop_
_entity_poly.entity_id
_entity_poly.type
_entity_poly.pdbx_seq_one_letter_code
_entity_poly.pdbx_strand_id
1 'polypeptide(L)'
;MSILSNGNESIIDSNGDTFINGAGGDDFINGAGGDDYIKGGVGNDRLKGGWGDDAMAGGEGNDTLAGGAGNDTLGGGEGDDVLNGGTGDDVLYGGPGDDIMVGADGADTFAFTTVSTGTTKVVDFDMAEGDSVRLEGGVTATGYTETSNGILVELDNGGFINMIGVSGADYDDIF
;
A
#
# COMPACT_ATOMS: atom_id res chain seq x y z
N MET A 1 7.30 6.55 -21.70
CA MET A 1 5.97 7.10 -21.39
C MET A 1 4.96 6.46 -22.32
N SER A 2 4.22 5.49 -21.80
CA SER A 2 3.01 4.94 -22.44
C SER A 2 1.80 5.67 -21.83
N ILE A 3 0.94 6.28 -22.65
CA ILE A 3 -0.34 6.85 -22.21
C ILE A 3 -1.42 6.07 -22.95
N LEU A 4 -2.37 5.50 -22.22
CA LEU A 4 -3.38 4.60 -22.76
C LEU A 4 -4.77 5.24 -22.91
N SER A 5 -5.69 4.46 -23.46
CA SER A 5 -7.10 4.80 -23.63
C SER A 5 -7.88 4.59 -22.34
N ASN A 6 -9.17 4.96 -22.30
CA ASN A 6 -10.05 4.68 -21.15
C ASN A 6 -10.63 3.25 -21.22
N GLY A 7 -9.84 2.26 -21.63
CA GLY A 7 -10.28 0.87 -21.77
C GLY A 7 -9.49 -0.04 -20.84
N ASN A 8 -9.89 -1.31 -20.73
CA ASN A 8 -9.08 -2.28 -19.99
C ASN A 8 -7.87 -2.66 -20.83
N GLU A 9 -6.67 -2.45 -20.29
CA GLU A 9 -5.41 -2.71 -20.95
C GLU A 9 -4.58 -3.79 -20.24
N SER A 10 -3.71 -4.45 -21.01
CA SER A 10 -2.69 -5.36 -20.51
C SER A 10 -1.33 -4.89 -21.00
N ILE A 11 -0.50 -4.46 -20.05
CA ILE A 11 0.82 -3.91 -20.29
C ILE A 11 1.85 -4.80 -19.61
N ILE A 12 2.89 -5.16 -20.35
CA ILE A 12 4.09 -5.80 -19.81
C ILE A 12 5.26 -5.06 -20.42
N ASP A 13 6.06 -4.41 -19.58
CA ASP A 13 7.26 -3.70 -20.02
C ASP A 13 8.50 -4.60 -20.09
N SER A 14 9.60 -3.98 -20.50
CA SER A 14 10.95 -4.48 -20.55
C SER A 14 11.76 -4.03 -19.33
N ASN A 15 12.92 -4.66 -19.09
CA ASN A 15 13.74 -4.46 -17.88
C ASN A 15 14.45 -3.08 -17.78
N GLY A 16 13.74 -1.96 -17.81
CA GLY A 16 14.30 -0.67 -17.40
C GLY A 16 13.25 0.35 -16.98
N ASP A 17 13.71 1.39 -16.29
CA ASP A 17 12.91 2.44 -15.66
C ASP A 17 11.89 3.06 -16.62
N THR A 18 10.60 2.90 -16.30
CA THR A 18 9.51 3.33 -17.17
C THR A 18 8.41 4.09 -16.44
N PHE A 19 7.80 5.03 -17.15
CA PHE A 19 6.55 5.69 -16.74
C PHE A 19 5.36 5.08 -17.50
N ILE A 20 4.42 4.52 -16.76
CA ILE A 20 3.20 3.87 -17.26
C ILE A 20 1.95 4.52 -16.64
N ASN A 21 0.92 4.77 -17.45
CA ASN A 21 -0.37 5.29 -17.01
C ASN A 21 -1.51 4.55 -17.71
N GLY A 22 -2.27 3.76 -16.95
CA GLY A 22 -3.47 3.01 -17.38
C GLY A 22 -4.66 3.92 -17.73
N ALA A 23 -4.74 5.07 -17.07
CA ALA A 23 -5.78 6.08 -17.24
C ALA A 23 -7.16 5.62 -16.74
N GLY A 24 -7.86 4.73 -17.42
CA GLY A 24 -9.07 4.17 -16.81
C GLY A 24 -9.60 2.96 -17.53
N GLY A 25 -10.38 2.15 -16.84
CA GLY A 25 -10.59 0.74 -17.17
C GLY A 25 -10.04 -0.12 -16.03
N ASP A 26 -10.37 -1.41 -16.02
CA ASP A 26 -9.70 -2.35 -15.11
C ASP A 26 -8.43 -2.88 -15.81
N ASP A 27 -7.27 -2.35 -15.43
CA ASP A 27 -6.00 -2.60 -16.10
C ASP A 27 -5.17 -3.70 -15.45
N PHE A 28 -4.29 -4.31 -16.26
CA PHE A 28 -3.22 -5.18 -15.79
C PHE A 28 -1.88 -4.63 -16.26
N ILE A 29 -1.06 -4.16 -15.33
CA ILE A 29 0.22 -3.50 -15.61
C ILE A 29 1.35 -4.23 -14.89
N ASN A 30 2.43 -4.52 -15.62
CA ASN A 30 3.65 -5.13 -15.09
C ASN A 30 4.90 -4.36 -15.58
N GLY A 31 5.59 -3.66 -14.69
CA GLY A 31 6.82 -2.91 -14.95
C GLY A 31 8.04 -3.81 -15.25
N ALA A 32 8.00 -5.03 -14.71
CA ALA A 32 8.99 -6.09 -14.89
C ALA A 32 10.33 -5.82 -14.18
N GLY A 33 11.12 -4.84 -14.61
CA GLY A 33 12.32 -4.50 -13.85
C GLY A 33 12.89 -3.14 -14.23
N GLY A 34 13.71 -2.57 -13.36
CA GLY A 34 14.04 -1.14 -13.38
C GLY A 34 13.20 -0.40 -12.33
N ASP A 35 13.52 0.87 -12.11
CA ASP A 35 12.80 1.69 -11.14
C ASP A 35 11.59 2.35 -11.86
N ASP A 36 10.40 1.75 -11.73
CA ASP A 36 9.22 2.14 -12.50
C ASP A 36 8.33 3.14 -11.76
N TYR A 37 7.59 3.93 -12.55
CA TYR A 37 6.50 4.77 -12.09
C TYR A 37 5.20 4.35 -12.75
N ILE A 38 4.32 3.70 -11.99
CA ILE A 38 3.09 3.08 -12.48
C ILE A 38 1.86 3.77 -11.90
N LYS A 39 0.91 4.12 -12.77
CA LYS A 39 -0.42 4.60 -12.40
C LYS A 39 -1.48 3.70 -13.01
N GLY A 40 -2.40 3.19 -12.20
CA GLY A 40 -3.62 2.51 -12.65
C GLY A 40 -4.58 3.52 -13.26
N GLY A 41 -5.15 4.39 -12.42
CA GLY A 41 -6.06 5.44 -12.84
C GLY A 41 -7.45 5.21 -12.27
N VAL A 42 -8.47 5.10 -13.13
CA VAL A 42 -9.84 4.84 -12.71
C VAL A 42 -10.24 3.42 -13.07
N GLY A 43 -10.60 2.59 -12.11
CA GLY A 43 -11.00 1.20 -12.31
C GLY A 43 -10.37 0.29 -11.27
N ASN A 44 -10.60 -1.02 -11.38
CA ASN A 44 -10.01 -1.98 -10.44
C ASN A 44 -8.76 -2.58 -11.06
N ASP A 45 -7.63 -1.95 -10.77
CA ASP A 45 -6.37 -2.21 -11.44
C ASP A 45 -5.56 -3.29 -10.74
N ARG A 46 -4.75 -3.99 -11.53
CA ARG A 46 -3.75 -4.95 -11.05
C ARG A 46 -2.38 -4.49 -11.50
N LEU A 47 -1.63 -3.94 -10.56
CA LEU A 47 -0.34 -3.34 -10.82
C LEU A 47 0.77 -4.18 -10.20
N LYS A 48 1.85 -4.37 -10.95
CA LYS A 48 3.07 -5.02 -10.50
C LYS A 48 4.28 -4.20 -10.89
N GLY A 49 5.11 -3.85 -9.91
CA GLY A 49 6.39 -3.17 -10.11
C GLY A 49 7.40 -4.13 -10.75
N GLY A 50 7.94 -5.04 -9.96
CA GLY A 50 8.81 -6.10 -10.44
C GLY A 50 10.13 -6.15 -9.68
N TRP A 51 11.22 -5.73 -10.33
CA TRP A 51 12.54 -5.60 -9.72
C TRP A 51 12.97 -4.15 -9.80
N GLY A 52 13.55 -3.59 -8.75
CA GLY A 52 13.91 -2.18 -8.72
C GLY A 52 13.06 -1.45 -7.70
N ASP A 53 13.36 -0.17 -7.49
CA ASP A 53 12.65 0.65 -6.52
C ASP A 53 11.47 1.33 -7.23
N ASP A 54 10.28 0.76 -7.10
CA ASP A 54 9.09 1.13 -7.85
C ASP A 54 8.20 2.13 -7.10
N ALA A 55 7.54 3.03 -7.85
CA ALA A 55 6.57 3.98 -7.33
C ALA A 55 5.21 3.75 -8.01
N MET A 56 4.24 3.26 -7.24
CA MET A 56 2.97 2.77 -7.76
C MET A 56 1.78 3.50 -7.14
N ALA A 57 0.79 3.85 -7.96
CA ALA A 57 -0.49 4.39 -7.51
C ALA A 57 -1.65 3.67 -8.21
N GLY A 58 -2.56 3.08 -7.43
CA GLY A 58 -3.80 2.44 -7.91
C GLY A 58 -4.73 3.48 -8.53
N GLY A 59 -5.29 4.35 -7.70
CA GLY A 59 -6.10 5.48 -8.13
C GLY A 59 -7.51 5.42 -7.57
N GLU A 60 -8.53 5.49 -8.42
CA GLU A 60 -9.93 5.31 -8.01
C GLU A 60 -10.36 3.86 -8.32
N GLY A 61 -10.86 3.11 -7.33
CA GLY A 61 -11.34 1.75 -7.49
C GLY A 61 -10.70 0.79 -6.50
N ASN A 62 -11.04 -0.48 -6.57
CA ASN A 62 -10.48 -1.48 -5.66
C ASN A 62 -9.28 -2.15 -6.33
N ASP A 63 -8.09 -1.67 -6.00
CA ASP A 63 -6.86 -2.01 -6.68
C ASP A 63 -6.09 -3.15 -5.99
N THR A 64 -5.23 -3.81 -6.76
CA THR A 64 -4.26 -4.77 -6.23
C THR A 64 -2.87 -4.39 -6.70
N LEU A 65 -2.00 -4.04 -5.76
CA LEU A 65 -0.63 -3.59 -6.01
C LEU A 65 0.36 -4.60 -5.40
N ALA A 66 1.36 -4.97 -6.19
CA ALA A 66 2.53 -5.73 -5.72
C ALA A 66 3.80 -5.01 -6.14
N GLY A 67 4.60 -4.53 -5.18
CA GLY A 67 5.86 -3.84 -5.43
C GLY A 67 6.87 -4.80 -6.07
N GLY A 68 7.23 -5.84 -5.34
CA GLY A 68 8.08 -6.91 -5.84
C GLY A 68 9.39 -6.95 -5.09
N ALA A 69 10.50 -6.66 -5.76
CA ALA A 69 11.82 -6.70 -5.13
C ALA A 69 12.52 -5.35 -5.31
N GLY A 70 12.93 -4.74 -4.21
CA GLY A 70 13.43 -3.38 -4.17
C GLY A 70 12.71 -2.61 -3.07
N ASN A 71 13.04 -1.34 -2.90
CA ASN A 71 12.39 -0.50 -1.91
C ASN A 71 11.27 0.29 -2.59
N ASP A 72 10.05 -0.22 -2.48
CA ASP A 72 8.92 0.26 -3.24
C ASP A 72 8.08 1.27 -2.45
N THR A 73 7.36 2.14 -3.18
CA THR A 73 6.34 3.03 -2.62
C THR A 73 5.00 2.75 -3.29
N LEU A 74 4.04 2.25 -2.51
CA LEU A 74 2.74 1.83 -2.99
C LEU A 74 1.63 2.72 -2.41
N GLY A 75 0.79 3.29 -3.27
CA GLY A 75 -0.44 3.97 -2.89
C GLY A 75 -1.65 3.29 -3.50
N GLY A 76 -2.61 2.83 -2.68
CA GLY A 76 -3.89 2.28 -3.15
C GLY A 76 -4.72 3.37 -3.81
N GLY A 77 -5.15 4.35 -3.03
CA GLY A 77 -5.96 5.47 -3.51
C GLY A 77 -7.34 5.45 -2.88
N GLU A 78 -8.37 5.74 -3.67
CA GLU A 78 -9.75 5.63 -3.22
C GLU A 78 -10.30 4.24 -3.50
N GLY A 79 -10.79 3.53 -2.48
CA GLY A 79 -11.40 2.21 -2.65
C GLY A 79 -10.87 1.22 -1.63
N ASP A 80 -11.34 -0.03 -1.72
CA ASP A 80 -10.85 -1.09 -0.84
C ASP A 80 -9.67 -1.80 -1.52
N ASP A 81 -8.45 -1.41 -1.15
CA ASP A 81 -7.25 -1.82 -1.86
C ASP A 81 -6.50 -2.98 -1.19
N VAL A 82 -5.69 -3.70 -1.98
CA VAL A 82 -4.76 -4.73 -1.49
C VAL A 82 -3.34 -4.39 -1.94
N LEU A 83 -2.46 -4.09 -0.98
CA LEU A 83 -1.07 -3.73 -1.21
C LEU A 83 -0.14 -4.80 -0.62
N ASN A 84 0.86 -5.20 -1.40
CA ASN A 84 1.95 -6.06 -0.98
C ASN A 84 3.28 -5.41 -1.37
N GLY A 85 4.12 -5.07 -0.38
CA GLY A 85 5.44 -4.49 -0.60
C GLY A 85 6.35 -5.46 -1.34
N GLY A 86 6.68 -6.57 -0.67
CA GLY A 86 7.39 -7.68 -1.27
C GLY A 86 8.70 -7.94 -0.55
N THR A 87 9.84 -7.70 -1.19
CA THR A 87 11.14 -7.79 -0.54
C THR A 87 11.85 -6.46 -0.63
N GLY A 88 12.37 -5.95 0.47
CA GLY A 88 12.99 -4.63 0.54
C GLY A 88 12.28 -3.78 1.59
N ASP A 89 12.76 -2.58 1.80
CA ASP A 89 12.17 -1.67 2.79
C ASP A 89 11.11 -0.82 2.11
N ASP A 90 9.83 -1.21 2.24
CA ASP A 90 8.73 -0.65 1.47
C ASP A 90 7.94 0.43 2.24
N VAL A 91 7.23 1.30 1.51
CA VAL A 91 6.31 2.28 2.08
C VAL A 91 4.92 2.12 1.46
N LEU A 92 3.95 1.74 2.29
CA LEU A 92 2.58 1.43 1.85
C LEU A 92 1.59 2.47 2.39
N TYR A 93 0.75 3.00 1.50
CA TYR A 93 -0.38 3.88 1.82
C TYR A 93 -1.66 3.25 1.24
N GLY A 94 -2.58 2.80 2.09
CA GLY A 94 -3.90 2.33 1.63
C GLY A 94 -4.69 3.47 1.00
N GLY A 95 -5.06 4.46 1.81
CA GLY A 95 -5.86 5.61 1.38
C GLY A 95 -7.22 5.58 2.07
N PRO A 96 -8.24 6.29 1.57
CA PRO A 96 -9.60 6.09 2.03
C PRO A 96 -10.20 4.75 1.55
N GLY A 97 -10.68 3.94 2.49
CA GLY A 97 -11.33 2.66 2.22
C GLY A 97 -10.99 1.61 3.27
N ASP A 98 -11.49 0.38 3.08
CA ASP A 98 -11.10 -0.77 3.91
C ASP A 98 -9.97 -1.55 3.22
N ASP A 99 -8.72 -1.16 3.50
CA ASP A 99 -7.54 -1.72 2.81
C ASP A 99 -6.94 -2.95 3.50
N ILE A 100 -6.10 -3.66 2.76
CA ILE A 100 -5.19 -4.70 3.28
C ILE A 100 -3.76 -4.34 2.87
N MET A 101 -2.87 -4.21 3.85
CA MET A 101 -1.44 -3.99 3.63
C MET A 101 -0.62 -5.17 4.18
N VAL A 102 0.34 -5.61 3.36
CA VAL A 102 1.30 -6.67 3.67
C VAL A 102 2.69 -6.14 3.33
N GLY A 103 3.55 -5.99 4.32
CA GLY A 103 4.93 -5.52 4.11
C GLY A 103 5.78 -6.59 3.40
N ALA A 104 5.67 -7.82 3.92
CA ALA A 104 6.47 -8.99 3.61
C ALA A 104 7.91 -8.92 4.16
N ASP A 105 8.95 -9.10 3.34
CA ASP A 105 10.32 -9.20 3.85
C ASP A 105 10.99 -7.82 3.84
N GLY A 106 11.30 -7.24 5.00
CA GLY A 106 12.07 -5.98 5.06
C GLY A 106 11.68 -5.11 6.24
N ALA A 107 12.23 -3.90 6.32
CA ALA A 107 11.81 -2.93 7.33
C ALA A 107 10.76 -2.00 6.74
N ASP A 108 9.48 -2.36 6.87
CA ASP A 108 8.40 -1.71 6.16
C ASP A 108 7.76 -0.56 6.91
N THR A 109 7.18 0.37 6.16
CA THR A 109 6.46 1.52 6.71
C THR A 109 5.01 1.52 6.25
N PHE A 110 4.09 1.24 7.17
CA PHE A 110 2.66 1.37 6.96
C PHE A 110 2.23 2.81 7.26
N ALA A 111 1.99 3.60 6.24
CA ALA A 111 1.79 5.04 6.35
C ALA A 111 0.32 5.46 6.26
N PHE A 112 -0.10 6.31 7.19
CA PHE A 112 -1.47 6.81 7.32
C PHE A 112 -1.47 8.34 7.28
N THR A 113 -2.34 8.90 6.45
CA THR A 113 -2.44 10.35 6.23
C THR A 113 -3.83 10.85 6.62
N THR A 114 -4.09 12.15 6.46
CA THR A 114 -5.38 12.75 6.79
C THR A 114 -6.55 12.18 5.98
N VAL A 115 -6.30 11.55 4.83
CA VAL A 115 -7.34 10.91 4.01
C VAL A 115 -7.50 9.41 4.29
N SER A 116 -6.65 8.82 5.12
CA SER A 116 -6.72 7.40 5.49
C SER A 116 -7.89 7.12 6.45
N THR A 117 -9.09 7.06 5.88
CA THR A 117 -10.35 6.78 6.56
C THR A 117 -10.83 5.37 6.21
N GLY A 118 -11.73 4.79 7.02
CA GLY A 118 -12.06 3.36 6.89
C GLY A 118 -11.16 2.51 7.81
N THR A 119 -11.11 1.20 7.57
CA THR A 119 -10.32 0.26 8.38
C THR A 119 -9.27 -0.42 7.53
N THR A 120 -8.01 0.00 7.67
CA THR A 120 -6.90 -0.70 7.03
C THR A 120 -6.40 -1.84 7.92
N LYS A 121 -6.23 -3.02 7.34
CA LYS A 121 -5.67 -4.21 8.00
C LYS A 121 -4.20 -4.37 7.65
N VAL A 122 -3.34 -4.38 8.66
CA VAL A 122 -1.91 -4.69 8.54
C VAL A 122 -1.69 -6.13 8.99
N VAL A 123 -1.19 -6.99 8.10
CA VAL A 123 -1.29 -8.45 8.26
C VAL A 123 -0.08 -9.10 8.94
N ASP A 124 1.12 -8.57 8.69
CA ASP A 124 2.39 -9.25 8.96
C ASP A 124 3.42 -8.38 9.69
N PHE A 125 2.97 -7.31 10.35
CA PHE A 125 3.82 -6.38 11.11
C PHE A 125 4.85 -7.10 12.00
N ASP A 126 6.14 -6.94 11.71
CA ASP A 126 7.25 -7.52 12.47
C ASP A 126 8.27 -6.46 12.95
N MET A 127 8.23 -6.18 14.26
CA MET A 127 9.20 -5.28 14.91
C MET A 127 10.64 -5.82 14.86
N ALA A 128 10.84 -7.13 14.66
CA ALA A 128 12.18 -7.71 14.54
C ALA A 128 12.81 -7.43 13.17
N GLU A 129 11.99 -7.24 12.13
CA GLU A 129 12.44 -6.88 10.78
C GLU A 129 12.62 -5.35 10.66
N GLY A 130 11.87 -4.59 11.45
CA GLY A 130 12.01 -3.14 11.57
C GLY A 130 10.76 -2.37 11.16
N ASP A 131 9.63 -3.07 11.03
CA ASP A 131 8.37 -2.48 10.62
C ASP A 131 7.92 -1.35 11.54
N SER A 132 7.26 -0.36 10.93
CA SER A 132 6.77 0.82 11.62
C SER A 132 5.44 1.29 11.07
N VAL A 133 4.65 1.94 11.93
CA VAL A 133 3.48 2.70 11.50
C VAL A 133 3.82 4.17 11.50
N ARG A 134 3.61 4.84 10.36
CA ARG A 134 3.90 6.27 10.21
C ARG A 134 2.62 7.07 10.07
N LEU A 135 2.36 7.96 11.04
CA LEU A 135 1.25 8.90 10.98
C LEU A 135 1.71 10.24 10.42
N GLU A 136 1.01 10.74 9.40
CA GLU A 136 1.36 11.95 8.67
C GLU A 136 0.28 13.03 8.73
N GLY A 137 0.64 14.26 8.35
CA GLY A 137 -0.33 15.34 8.17
C GLY A 137 -1.04 15.79 9.46
N GLY A 138 -0.51 15.40 10.63
CA GLY A 138 -1.08 15.69 11.93
C GLY A 138 -2.10 14.66 12.43
N VAL A 139 -2.26 13.52 11.73
CA VAL A 139 -3.03 12.38 12.23
C VAL A 139 -2.40 11.86 13.50
N THR A 140 -3.24 11.51 14.49
CA THR A 140 -2.80 10.93 15.76
C THR A 140 -3.59 9.68 16.11
N ALA A 141 -2.93 8.70 16.72
CA ALA A 141 -3.59 7.58 17.35
C ALA A 141 -4.22 8.03 18.68
N THR A 142 -5.52 7.79 18.84
CA THR A 142 -6.32 8.24 19.98
C THR A 142 -6.49 7.15 21.04
N GLY A 143 -6.24 5.89 20.66
CA GLY A 143 -6.26 4.73 21.54
C GLY A 143 -6.35 3.42 20.75
N TYR A 144 -6.44 2.30 21.46
CA TYR A 144 -6.64 0.99 20.86
C TYR A 144 -7.63 0.13 21.64
N THR A 145 -8.16 -0.88 20.97
CA THR A 145 -8.92 -1.98 21.58
C THR A 145 -8.26 -3.31 21.22
N GLU A 146 -8.02 -4.16 22.22
CA GLU A 146 -7.57 -5.54 22.02
C GLU A 146 -8.62 -6.35 21.25
N THR A 147 -8.18 -7.10 20.26
CA THR A 147 -9.01 -8.03 19.49
C THR A 147 -8.61 -9.47 19.81
N SER A 148 -9.29 -10.44 19.22
CA SER A 148 -8.89 -11.85 19.37
C SER A 148 -7.55 -12.20 18.71
N ASN A 149 -7.04 -11.35 17.82
CA ASN A 149 -5.87 -11.66 16.98
C ASN A 149 -5.03 -10.41 16.65
N GLY A 150 -4.91 -9.48 17.59
CA GLY A 150 -4.24 -8.21 17.35
C GLY A 150 -4.86 -7.05 18.11
N ILE A 151 -4.59 -5.83 17.68
CA ILE A 151 -5.23 -4.61 18.19
C ILE A 151 -5.93 -3.84 17.07
N LEU A 152 -6.98 -3.11 17.45
CA LEU A 152 -7.64 -2.13 16.59
C LEU A 152 -7.32 -0.73 17.12
N VAL A 153 -6.50 0.03 16.40
CA VAL A 153 -6.11 1.41 16.73
C VAL A 153 -7.11 2.38 16.12
N GLU A 154 -7.55 3.38 16.88
CA GLU A 154 -8.44 4.46 16.43
C GLU A 154 -7.64 5.73 16.13
N LEU A 155 -7.85 6.33 14.97
CA LEU A 155 -7.21 7.57 14.52
C LEU A 155 -8.16 8.77 14.69
N ASP A 156 -7.59 9.96 14.94
CA ASP A 156 -8.35 11.20 15.13
C ASP A 156 -9.08 11.71 13.87
N ASN A 157 -8.68 11.23 12.68
CA ASN A 157 -9.36 11.47 11.42
C ASN A 157 -10.58 10.54 11.21
N GLY A 158 -10.86 9.63 12.14
CA GLY A 158 -11.96 8.65 12.08
C GLY A 158 -11.62 7.35 11.36
N GLY A 159 -10.35 7.16 10.94
CA GLY A 159 -9.84 5.89 10.43
C GLY A 159 -9.45 4.91 11.54
N PHE A 160 -9.25 3.65 11.16
CA PHE A 160 -8.82 2.58 12.04
C PHE A 160 -7.68 1.78 11.43
N ILE A 161 -6.77 1.31 12.28
CA ILE A 161 -5.70 0.37 11.90
C ILE A 161 -5.93 -0.94 12.65
N ASN A 162 -6.21 -2.00 11.91
CA ASN A 162 -6.33 -3.35 12.45
C ASN A 162 -4.98 -4.07 12.32
N MET A 163 -4.19 -4.01 13.39
CA MET A 163 -2.85 -4.59 13.46
C MET A 163 -2.95 -6.06 13.86
N ILE A 164 -2.76 -6.96 12.90
CA ILE A 164 -2.88 -8.40 13.12
C ILE A 164 -1.63 -8.95 13.81
N GLY A 165 -1.82 -9.81 14.81
CA GLY A 165 -0.72 -10.46 15.52
C GLY A 165 0.01 -9.57 16.54
N VAL A 166 -0.27 -8.26 16.55
CA VAL A 166 0.35 -7.29 17.47
C VAL A 166 -0.39 -7.26 18.81
N SER A 167 0.34 -7.33 19.91
CA SER A 167 -0.25 -7.23 21.25
C SER A 167 -0.39 -5.78 21.69
N GLY A 168 -1.38 -5.44 22.52
CA GLY A 168 -1.47 -4.07 23.05
C GLY A 168 -0.40 -3.73 24.08
N ALA A 169 0.41 -4.68 24.53
CA ALA A 169 1.61 -4.38 25.30
C ALA A 169 2.68 -3.70 24.44
N ASP A 170 2.66 -3.93 23.13
CA ASP A 170 3.59 -3.36 22.16
C ASP A 170 3.06 -2.06 21.54
N TYR A 171 1.85 -1.62 21.91
CA TYR A 171 1.20 -0.45 21.30
C TYR A 171 2.05 0.83 21.31
N ASP A 172 2.74 1.09 22.42
CA ASP A 172 3.58 2.28 22.58
C ASP A 172 4.88 2.20 21.76
N ASP A 173 5.25 1.01 21.27
CA ASP A 173 6.46 0.77 20.47
C ASP A 173 6.19 0.82 18.95
N ILE A 174 4.92 0.92 18.51
CA ILE A 174 4.50 0.93 17.10
C ILE A 174 4.68 2.31 16.43
N PHE A 175 4.58 3.40 17.19
CA PHE A 175 4.44 4.80 16.72
C PHE A 175 5.64 5.70 17.00
#